data_AF-A0A2S4PIP2-F1
#
_entry.id   AF-A0A2S4PIP2-F1
#
_cell.length_a   1.000
_cell.length_b   1.000
_cell.length_c   1.000
_cell.angle_alpha   90.00
_cell.angle_beta   90.00
_cell.angle_gamma   90.00
#
_symmetry.space_group_name_H-M   'P 1'
#
loop_
_entity.id
_entity.type
_entity.pdbx_description
1 polymer ?
#
loop_
_entity_poly.entity_id
_entity_poly.type
_entity_poly.pdbx_seq_one_letter_code
_entity_poly.pdbx_strand_id
1 'polypeptide(L)'
;MTSCKLFIKKLINDSRELQKEIVNEGKGSHNIKEFYQKNHRWTEGLISASKVVAYSAKMLVDSADQVVTGKAEFATIIVASQEIAAATAQLVAASKVKANTKSTKLGPLLKSSKLVNKATGDVIATTKN
;
A
#
# COMPACT_ATOMS: atom_id res chain seq x y z
N MET A 1 -3.80 14.57 -8.11
CA MET A 1 -3.89 14.15 -6.68
C MET A 1 -4.98 13.11 -6.40
N THR A 2 -6.22 13.31 -6.86
CA THR A 2 -7.36 12.38 -6.61
C THR A 2 -7.07 10.95 -7.06
N SER A 3 -6.38 10.78 -8.18
CA SER A 3 -6.00 9.45 -8.71
C SER A 3 -5.08 8.66 -7.77
N CYS A 4 -4.11 9.31 -7.11
CA CYS A 4 -3.18 8.63 -6.20
C CYS A 4 -3.90 8.06 -4.97
N LYS A 5 -4.81 8.83 -4.35
CA LYS A 5 -5.69 8.33 -3.27
C LYS A 5 -6.50 7.11 -3.70
N LEU A 6 -7.07 7.14 -4.91
CA LEU A 6 -7.85 6.01 -5.45
C LEU A 6 -6.99 4.77 -5.66
N PHE A 7 -5.78 4.92 -6.18
CA PHE A 7 -4.85 3.79 -6.36
C PHE A 7 -4.39 3.19 -5.05
N ILE A 8 -4.09 4.01 -4.03
CA ILE A 8 -3.74 3.54 -2.69
C ILE A 8 -4.91 2.79 -2.05
N LYS A 9 -6.13 3.34 -2.14
CA LYS A 9 -7.35 2.69 -1.63
C LYS A 9 -7.57 1.35 -2.33
N LYS A 10 -7.39 1.29 -3.65
CA LYS A 10 -7.49 0.06 -4.42
C LYS A 10 -6.43 -0.96 -4.00
N LEU A 11 -5.19 -0.53 -3.79
CA LEU A 11 -4.09 -1.40 -3.33
C LEU A 11 -4.38 -2.01 -1.95
N ILE A 12 -4.86 -1.20 -1.01
CA ILE A 12 -5.25 -1.68 0.33
C ILE A 12 -6.38 -2.71 0.22
N ASN A 13 -7.37 -2.45 -0.64
CA ASN A 13 -8.45 -3.39 -0.87
C ASN A 13 -7.95 -4.71 -1.49
N ASP A 14 -7.10 -4.64 -2.51
CA ASP A 14 -6.50 -5.82 -3.13
C ASP A 14 -5.63 -6.61 -2.14
N SER A 15 -4.87 -5.93 -1.26
CA SER A 15 -4.09 -6.58 -0.19
C SER A 15 -5.01 -7.27 0.81
N ARG A 16 -6.14 -6.65 1.19
CA ARG A 16 -7.13 -7.25 2.08
C ARG A 16 -7.78 -8.49 1.46
N GLU A 17 -8.12 -8.44 0.18
CA GLU A 17 -8.66 -9.58 -0.56
C GLU A 17 -7.64 -10.72 -0.63
N LEU A 18 -6.37 -10.42 -0.88
CA LEU A 18 -5.29 -11.40 -0.83
C LEU A 18 -5.13 -12.01 0.57
N GLN A 19 -5.17 -11.21 1.63
CA GLN A 19 -5.11 -11.72 3.01
C GLN A 19 -6.27 -12.67 3.32
N LYS A 20 -7.50 -12.34 2.89
CA LYS A 20 -8.66 -13.22 3.05
C LYS A 20 -8.47 -14.55 2.32
N GLU A 21 -7.94 -14.51 1.09
CA GLU A 21 -7.63 -15.72 0.31
C GLU A 21 -6.59 -16.58 1.03
N ILE A 22 -5.47 -15.99 1.46
CA ILE A 22 -4.41 -16.66 2.22
C ILE A 22 -4.96 -17.32 3.49
N VAL A 23 -5.79 -16.60 4.24
CA VAL A 23 -6.40 -17.14 5.47
C VAL A 23 -7.38 -18.27 5.12
N ASN A 24 -8.19 -18.12 4.08
CA ASN A 24 -9.13 -19.16 3.67
C ASN A 24 -8.43 -20.43 3.18
N GLU A 25 -7.35 -20.29 2.43
CA GLU A 25 -6.51 -21.42 1.97
C GLU A 25 -5.74 -22.05 3.16
N GLY A 26 -5.21 -21.22 4.05
CA GLY A 26 -4.28 -21.64 5.10
C GLY A 26 -4.93 -22.03 6.43
N LYS A 27 -6.19 -21.68 6.68
CA LYS A 27 -6.88 -22.01 7.96
C LYS A 27 -7.24 -23.50 8.06
N GLY A 28 -7.51 -24.19 6.95
CA GLY A 28 -8.05 -25.54 6.97
C GLY A 28 -9.36 -25.60 7.79
N SER A 29 -9.39 -26.41 8.85
CA SER A 29 -10.52 -26.46 9.81
C SER A 29 -10.45 -25.41 10.93
N HIS A 30 -9.38 -24.62 11.03
CA HIS A 30 -9.21 -23.60 12.08
C HIS A 30 -9.99 -22.33 11.76
N ASN A 31 -10.29 -21.55 12.80
CA ASN A 31 -10.94 -20.25 12.61
C ASN A 31 -9.92 -19.17 12.19
N ILE A 32 -10.42 -18.04 11.68
CA ILE A 32 -9.59 -16.91 11.22
C ILE A 32 -8.69 -16.36 12.34
N LYS A 33 -9.20 -16.32 13.57
CA LYS A 33 -8.49 -15.75 14.73
C LYS A 33 -7.28 -16.60 15.11
N GLU A 34 -7.44 -17.93 15.10
CA GLU A 34 -6.36 -18.89 15.33
C GLU A 34 -5.30 -18.81 14.24
N PHE A 35 -5.70 -18.61 12.97
CA PHE A 35 -4.74 -18.45 11.88
C PHE A 35 -3.85 -17.22 12.09
N TYR A 36 -4.44 -16.07 12.44
CA TYR A 36 -3.67 -14.85 12.74
C TYR A 36 -2.79 -14.99 13.99
N GLN A 37 -3.26 -15.70 15.03
CA GLN A 37 -2.44 -15.99 16.21
C GLN A 37 -1.24 -16.88 15.89
N LYS A 38 -1.44 -17.96 15.13
CA LYS A 38 -0.35 -18.85 14.68
C LYS A 38 0.62 -18.12 13.75
N ASN A 39 0.13 -17.17 12.94
CA ASN A 39 0.93 -16.36 12.02
C ASN A 39 1.14 -14.92 12.55
N HIS A 40 1.36 -14.74 13.85
CA HIS A 40 1.47 -13.41 14.48
C HIS A 40 2.54 -12.53 13.81
N ARG A 41 3.75 -13.04 13.55
CA ARG A 41 4.83 -12.26 12.88
C ARG A 41 4.44 -11.74 11.50
N TRP A 42 3.72 -12.55 10.72
CA TRP A 42 3.23 -12.14 9.39
C TRP A 42 2.12 -11.09 9.52
N THR A 43 1.22 -11.29 10.49
CA THR A 43 0.12 -10.37 10.80
C THR A 43 0.66 -9.01 11.25
N GLU A 44 1.64 -8.99 12.16
CA GLU A 44 2.31 -7.78 12.61
C GLU A 44 3.04 -7.06 11.47
N GLY A 45 3.74 -7.81 10.60
CA GLY A 45 4.37 -7.25 9.41
C GLY A 45 3.36 -6.57 8.47
N LEU A 46 2.21 -7.20 8.24
CA LEU A 46 1.12 -6.63 7.44
C LEU A 46 0.50 -5.39 8.09
N ILE A 47 0.22 -5.43 9.40
CA ILE A 47 -0.33 -4.30 10.14
C ILE A 47 0.65 -3.13 10.11
N SER A 48 1.94 -3.40 10.35
CA SER A 48 3.00 -2.39 10.32
C SER A 48 3.09 -1.74 8.94
N ALA A 49 3.20 -2.54 7.87
CA ALA A 49 3.24 -2.01 6.51
C ALA A 49 1.97 -1.20 6.16
N SER A 50 0.79 -1.65 6.61
CA SER A 50 -0.47 -0.93 6.40
C SER A 50 -0.50 0.43 7.12
N LYS A 51 0.05 0.51 8.33
CA LYS A 51 0.20 1.77 9.08
C LYS A 51 1.11 2.74 8.35
N VAL A 52 2.26 2.27 7.84
CA VAL A 52 3.17 3.10 7.05
C VAL A 52 2.47 3.62 5.79
N VAL A 53 1.75 2.78 5.04
CA VAL A 53 0.99 3.22 3.86
C VAL A 53 -0.04 4.30 4.22
N ALA A 54 -0.77 4.14 5.32
CA ALA A 54 -1.74 5.14 5.76
C ALA A 54 -1.07 6.46 6.16
N TYR A 55 0.06 6.40 6.86
CA TYR A 55 0.84 7.56 7.25
C TYR A 55 1.41 8.30 6.03
N SER A 56 2.09 7.60 5.12
CA SER A 56 2.66 8.19 3.91
C SER A 56 1.58 8.75 2.98
N ALA A 57 0.40 8.11 2.91
CA ALA A 57 -0.74 8.62 2.14
C ALA A 57 -1.27 9.93 2.73
N LYS A 58 -1.31 10.05 4.07
CA LYS A 58 -1.67 11.30 4.74
C LYS A 58 -0.62 12.38 4.49
N MET A 59 0.67 12.05 4.68
CA MET A 59 1.76 13.00 4.40
C MET A 59 1.73 13.50 2.96
N LEU A 60 1.49 12.63 1.97
CA LEU A 60 1.40 13.06 0.57
C LEU A 60 0.30 14.11 0.36
N VAL A 61 -0.84 13.93 1.01
CA VAL A 61 -2.00 14.82 0.88
C VAL A 61 -1.73 16.13 1.59
N ASP A 62 -1.18 16.08 2.79
CA ASP A 62 -0.84 17.25 3.59
C ASP A 62 0.25 18.08 2.87
N SER A 63 1.34 17.43 2.41
CA SER A 63 2.40 18.09 1.64
C SER A 63 1.85 18.71 0.36
N ALA A 64 0.96 18.02 -0.34
CA ALA A 64 0.43 18.54 -1.59
C ALA A 64 -0.57 19.69 -1.39
N ASP A 65 -1.35 19.70 -0.32
CA ASP A 65 -2.17 20.85 0.08
C ASP A 65 -1.30 22.06 0.45
N GLN A 66 -0.20 21.83 1.17
CA GLN A 66 0.75 22.88 1.51
C GLN A 66 1.46 23.45 0.27
N VAL A 67 1.85 22.60 -0.69
CA VAL A 67 2.44 23.04 -1.95
C VAL A 67 1.45 23.89 -2.76
N VAL A 68 0.19 23.47 -2.88
CA VAL A 68 -0.85 24.23 -3.61
C VAL A 68 -1.15 25.57 -2.93
N THR A 69 -1.11 25.63 -1.60
CA THR A 69 -1.31 26.87 -0.83
C THR A 69 -0.06 27.73 -0.70
N GLY A 70 1.08 27.33 -1.31
CA GLY A 70 2.35 28.05 -1.26
C GLY A 70 3.06 28.01 0.10
N LYS A 71 2.67 27.09 0.98
CA LYS A 71 3.19 26.93 2.35
C LYS A 71 4.32 25.92 2.49
N ALA A 72 4.59 25.12 1.46
CA ALA A 72 5.67 24.13 1.46
C ALA A 72 6.37 24.06 0.10
N GLU A 73 7.63 23.60 0.13
CA GLU A 73 8.42 23.41 -1.07
C GLU A 73 8.01 22.15 -1.84
N PHE A 74 8.16 22.20 -3.16
CA PHE A 74 8.00 21.06 -4.05
C PHE A 74 8.87 19.85 -3.68
N ALA A 75 9.99 20.03 -2.97
CA ALA A 75 10.78 18.93 -2.44
C ALA A 75 9.98 18.04 -1.47
N THR A 76 9.09 18.63 -0.65
CA THR A 76 8.30 17.89 0.35
C THR A 76 7.28 16.93 -0.27
N ILE A 77 6.61 17.33 -1.36
CA ILE A 77 5.68 16.46 -2.10
C ILE A 77 6.43 15.34 -2.83
N ILE A 78 7.67 15.58 -3.29
CA ILE A 78 8.53 14.56 -3.90
C ILE A 78 8.94 13.50 -2.87
N VAL A 79 9.35 13.90 -1.68
CA VAL A 79 9.70 12.97 -0.59
C VAL A 79 8.48 12.17 -0.16
N ALA A 80 7.34 12.83 0.08
CA ALA A 80 6.10 12.15 0.46
C ALA A 80 5.61 11.16 -0.62
N SER A 81 5.87 11.49 -1.88
CA SER A 81 5.65 10.63 -3.03
C SER A 81 6.53 9.37 -2.97
N GLN A 82 7.84 9.51 -2.78
CA GLN A 82 8.73 8.35 -2.66
C GLN A 82 8.39 7.47 -1.46
N GLU A 83 8.03 8.09 -0.33
CA GLU A 83 7.59 7.40 0.89
C GLU A 83 6.37 6.50 0.64
N ILE A 84 5.33 6.99 -0.03
CA ILE A 84 4.14 6.16 -0.31
C ILE A 84 4.46 5.02 -1.29
N ALA A 85 5.35 5.25 -2.26
CA ALA A 85 5.81 4.22 -3.18
C ALA A 85 6.54 3.10 -2.42
N ALA A 86 7.47 3.46 -1.52
CA ALA A 86 8.18 2.51 -0.68
C ALA A 86 7.25 1.74 0.27
N ALA A 87 6.34 2.45 0.95
CA ALA A 87 5.36 1.87 1.86
C ALA A 87 4.46 0.84 1.15
N THR A 88 3.97 1.17 -0.05
CA THR A 88 3.14 0.25 -0.83
C THR A 88 3.93 -0.97 -1.32
N ALA A 89 5.20 -0.80 -1.71
CA ALA A 89 6.08 -1.92 -2.04
C ALA A 89 6.30 -2.85 -0.82
N GLN A 90 6.49 -2.27 0.37
CA GLN A 90 6.62 -3.04 1.61
C GLN A 90 5.34 -3.81 1.95
N LEU A 91 4.16 -3.20 1.78
CA LEU A 91 2.87 -3.87 1.98
C LEU A 91 2.68 -5.04 1.00
N VAL A 92 3.08 -4.87 -0.26
CA VAL A 92 3.07 -5.95 -1.26
C VAL A 92 4.01 -7.07 -0.86
N ALA A 93 5.24 -6.75 -0.45
CA ALA A 93 6.22 -7.73 0.01
C ALA A 93 5.68 -8.53 1.21
N ALA A 94 5.15 -7.84 2.23
CA ALA A 94 4.53 -8.47 3.40
C ALA A 94 3.34 -9.36 3.02
N SER A 95 2.50 -8.93 2.08
CA SER A 95 1.38 -9.73 1.58
C SER A 95 1.84 -10.96 0.80
N LYS A 96 2.94 -10.86 0.05
CA LYS A 96 3.53 -11.96 -0.74
C LYS A 96 4.12 -13.09 0.10
N VAL A 97 4.57 -12.83 1.34
CA VAL A 97 5.23 -13.85 2.20
C VAL A 97 4.36 -15.10 2.38
N LYS A 98 3.04 -14.95 2.45
CA LYS A 98 2.09 -16.05 2.61
C LYS A 98 1.20 -16.26 1.38
N ALA A 99 1.33 -15.42 0.35
CA ALA A 99 0.55 -15.56 -0.87
C ALA A 99 1.01 -16.78 -1.66
N ASN A 100 0.06 -17.56 -2.15
CA ASN A 100 0.34 -18.61 -3.12
C ASN A 100 0.77 -17.98 -4.46
N THR A 101 1.75 -18.55 -5.15
CA THR A 101 2.17 -18.11 -6.49
C THR A 101 1.06 -18.27 -7.53
N LYS A 102 0.07 -19.14 -7.26
CA LYS A 102 -1.15 -19.32 -8.07
C LYS A 102 -2.33 -18.43 -7.61
N SER A 103 -2.13 -17.56 -6.62
CA SER A 103 -3.18 -16.67 -6.10
C SER A 103 -3.75 -15.78 -7.21
N THR A 104 -5.08 -15.78 -7.32
CA THR A 104 -5.79 -14.91 -8.28
C THR A 104 -5.79 -13.44 -7.85
N LYS A 105 -5.59 -13.17 -6.56
CA LYS A 105 -5.56 -11.82 -5.96
C LYS A 105 -4.19 -11.16 -6.02
N LEU A 106 -3.13 -11.95 -6.17
CA LEU A 106 -1.76 -11.43 -6.25
C LEU A 106 -1.52 -10.57 -7.51
N GLY A 107 -2.06 -10.98 -8.67
CA GLY A 107 -1.94 -10.22 -9.92
C GLY A 107 -2.53 -8.80 -9.83
N PRO A 108 -3.80 -8.65 -9.40
CA PRO A 108 -4.43 -7.36 -9.15
C PRO A 108 -3.64 -6.47 -8.17
N LEU A 109 -3.14 -7.04 -7.07
CA LEU A 109 -2.34 -6.31 -6.08
C LEU A 109 -1.06 -5.72 -6.70
N LEU A 110 -0.32 -6.52 -7.47
CA LEU A 110 0.89 -6.07 -8.17
C LEU A 110 0.58 -4.97 -9.18
N LYS A 111 -0.55 -5.10 -9.90
CA LYS A 111 -1.01 -4.06 -10.84
C LYS A 111 -1.34 -2.76 -10.11
N SER A 112 -2.05 -2.83 -8.99
CA SER A 112 -2.37 -1.65 -8.17
C SER A 112 -1.12 -0.98 -7.60
N SER A 113 -0.11 -1.75 -7.18
CA SER A 113 1.18 -1.21 -6.72
C SER A 113 1.92 -0.46 -7.82
N LYS A 114 1.95 -1.03 -9.03
CA LYS A 114 2.52 -0.32 -10.19
C LYS A 114 1.77 0.97 -10.51
N LEU A 115 0.43 0.97 -10.38
CA LEU A 115 -0.37 2.17 -10.60
C LEU A 115 -0.09 3.26 -9.56
N VAL A 116 0.09 2.89 -8.28
CA VAL A 116 0.54 3.83 -7.25
C VAL A 116 1.89 4.41 -7.63
N ASN A 117 2.90 3.57 -7.89
CA ASN A 117 4.24 4.05 -8.27
C ASN A 117 4.23 4.97 -9.49
N LYS A 118 3.43 4.63 -10.52
CA LYS A 118 3.27 5.48 -11.69
C LYS A 118 2.63 6.82 -11.34
N ALA A 119 1.49 6.81 -10.64
CA ALA A 119 0.81 8.05 -10.25
C ALA A 119 1.69 8.94 -9.38
N THR A 120 2.52 8.34 -8.54
CA THR A 120 3.46 9.04 -7.69
C THR A 120 4.63 9.63 -8.49
N GLY A 121 5.12 8.90 -9.50
CA GLY A 121 6.07 9.43 -10.48
C GLY A 121 5.48 10.58 -11.32
N ASP A 122 4.21 10.48 -11.72
CA ASP A 122 3.50 11.53 -12.46
C ASP A 122 3.36 12.81 -11.62
N VAL A 123 3.09 12.69 -10.31
CA VAL A 123 3.10 13.82 -9.37
C VAL A 123 4.49 14.48 -9.36
N ILE A 124 5.56 13.71 -9.18
CA ILE A 124 6.93 14.25 -9.19
C ILE A 124 7.25 14.97 -10.51
N ALA A 125 6.85 14.39 -11.65
CA ALA A 125 7.09 14.96 -12.97
C ALA A 125 6.32 16.27 -13.19
N THR A 126 5.05 16.34 -12.78
CA THR A 126 4.25 17.58 -12.83
C THR A 126 4.76 18.65 -11.88
N THR A 127 5.47 18.27 -10.81
CA THR A 127 6.04 19.21 -9.85
C THR A 127 7.35 19.86 -10.35
N LYS A 128 8.00 19.27 -11.36
CA LYS A 128 9.26 19.78 -11.93
C LYS A 128 9.08 20.69 -13.15
N ASN A 129 7.86 20.80 -13.69
CA ASN A 129 7.48 21.69 -14.80
C ASN A 129 6.77 22.93 -14.27
#